data_AF-A0A8X6GTB5-F1
#
_entry.id   AF-A0A8X6GTB5-F1
#
_cell.length_a   1.000
_cell.length_b   1.000
_cell.length_c   1.000
_cell.angle_alpha   90.00
_cell.angle_beta   90.00
_cell.angle_gamma   90.00
#
_symmetry.space_group_name_H-M   'P 1'
#
loop_
_entity.id
_entity.type
_entity.pdbx_description
1 polymer ?
#
loop_
_entity_poly.entity_id
_entity_poly.type
_entity_poly.pdbx_seq_one_letter_code
_entity_poly.pdbx_strand_id
1 'polypeptide(L)'
;MLENSSKARYRPLKDDDENDEPLTCDLDYMEITIVVLKVVLWCLVMALFIAFEFGAVFFIISVFYFMFTNFRETEKSPNELSAYSVFNPHCESIKGTLTAQQFENEIKFGLGGLH
;
A
#
# COMPACT_ATOMS: atom_id res chain seq x y z
N MET A 1 -29.68 15.88 33.40
CA MET A 1 -30.36 14.57 33.25
C MET A 1 -30.73 14.46 31.77
N LEU A 2 -29.84 14.00 30.89
CA LEU A 2 -29.41 12.61 30.66
C LEU A 2 -30.59 11.66 30.36
N GLU A 3 -31.16 11.80 29.15
CA GLU A 3 -31.88 10.77 28.38
C GLU A 3 -32.18 11.44 27.03
N ASN A 4 -31.60 11.13 25.88
CA ASN A 4 -31.58 9.86 25.19
C ASN A 4 -30.47 9.93 24.11
N SER A 5 -29.24 9.67 24.54
CA SER A 5 -28.08 9.42 23.67
C SER A 5 -28.11 7.98 23.18
N SER A 6 -29.15 7.61 22.44
CA SER A 6 -29.39 6.24 21.99
C SER A 6 -30.14 6.16 20.66
N LYS A 7 -30.03 7.19 19.80
CA LYS A 7 -30.45 7.07 18.40
C LYS A 7 -29.42 6.28 17.57
N ALA A 8 -28.97 5.15 18.13
CA ALA A 8 -28.49 4.00 17.38
C ALA A 8 -29.71 3.36 16.70
N ARG A 9 -30.20 4.00 15.64
CA ARG A 9 -31.22 3.41 14.78
C ARG A 9 -30.50 2.77 13.61
N TYR A 10 -30.17 1.50 13.78
CA TYR A 10 -29.90 0.56 12.69
C TYR A 10 -30.80 0.88 11.49
N ARG A 11 -30.19 1.04 10.32
CA ARG A 11 -30.93 1.03 9.05
C ARG A 11 -31.39 -0.41 8.81
N PRO A 12 -32.67 -0.67 8.52
CA PRO A 12 -33.08 -2.01 8.11
C PRO A 12 -32.38 -2.34 6.80
N LEU A 13 -31.69 -3.50 6.76
CA LEU A 13 -31.31 -4.13 5.51
C LEU A 13 -32.60 -4.43 4.78
N LYS A 14 -32.79 -3.78 3.64
CA LYS A 14 -33.91 -4.05 2.75
C LYS A 14 -33.49 -5.25 1.93
N ASP A 15 -33.86 -6.43 2.42
CA ASP A 15 -33.71 -7.70 1.72
C ASP A 15 -34.83 -7.81 0.67
N ASP A 16 -34.78 -6.95 -0.34
CA ASP A 16 -35.71 -6.98 -1.47
C ASP A 16 -34.92 -7.11 -2.78
N ASP A 17 -35.26 -8.14 -3.53
CA ASP A 17 -35.03 -8.36 -4.96
C ASP A 17 -33.63 -8.81 -5.41
N GLU A 18 -33.42 -10.13 -5.31
CA GLU A 18 -33.44 -11.00 -6.51
C GLU A 18 -33.02 -10.30 -7.82
N ASN A 19 -31.75 -9.95 -7.90
CA ASN A 19 -31.06 -9.69 -9.16
C ASN A 19 -29.66 -10.27 -8.99
N ASP A 20 -29.49 -11.55 -9.33
CA ASP A 20 -28.18 -12.10 -9.65
C ASP A 20 -27.65 -11.30 -10.86
N GLU A 21 -26.91 -10.23 -10.57
CA GLU A 21 -26.15 -9.46 -11.55
C GLU A 21 -25.32 -10.44 -12.40
N PRO A 22 -25.47 -10.44 -13.73
CA PRO A 22 -24.91 -11.48 -14.58
C PRO A 22 -23.38 -11.44 -14.55
N LEU A 23 -22.81 -12.43 -13.87
CA LEU A 23 -21.59 -13.15 -14.20
C LEU A 23 -20.66 -12.43 -15.21
N THR A 24 -19.78 -11.56 -14.71
CA THR A 24 -18.75 -10.87 -15.50
C THR A 24 -17.64 -11.86 -15.91
N CYS A 25 -17.93 -12.82 -16.80
CA CYS A 25 -16.95 -13.81 -17.24
C CYS A 25 -16.20 -13.46 -18.54
N ASP A 26 -16.68 -12.49 -19.32
CA ASP A 26 -16.11 -12.23 -20.65
C ASP A 26 -15.08 -11.10 -20.72
N LEU A 27 -15.09 -10.17 -19.75
CA LEU A 27 -14.18 -9.01 -19.76
C LEU A 27 -12.82 -9.27 -19.11
N ASP A 28 -12.70 -10.33 -18.30
CA ASP A 28 -11.47 -10.71 -17.63
C ASP A 28 -10.61 -11.68 -18.48
N TYR A 29 -11.22 -12.44 -19.41
CA TYR A 29 -10.50 -13.45 -20.20
C TYR A 29 -9.44 -12.85 -21.13
N MET A 30 -9.78 -11.73 -21.78
CA MET A 30 -8.85 -11.05 -22.68
C MET A 30 -7.70 -10.39 -21.90
N GLU A 31 -7.98 -9.81 -20.73
CA GLU A 31 -6.97 -9.20 -19.86
C GLU A 31 -6.03 -10.25 -19.26
N ILE A 32 -6.57 -11.34 -18.73
CA ILE A 32 -5.79 -12.48 -18.23
C ILE A 32 -4.92 -13.05 -19.36
N THR A 33 -5.47 -13.23 -20.56
CA THR A 33 -4.70 -13.75 -21.71
C THR A 33 -3.51 -12.83 -22.05
N ILE A 34 -3.70 -11.51 -22.02
CA ILE A 34 -2.64 -10.52 -22.26
C ILE A 34 -1.57 -10.59 -21.15
N VAL A 35 -1.98 -10.67 -19.88
CA VAL A 35 -1.06 -10.81 -18.74
C VAL A 35 -0.26 -12.11 -18.84
N VAL A 36 -0.93 -13.23 -19.12
CA VAL A 36 -0.29 -14.54 -19.32
C VAL A 36 0.71 -14.49 -20.47
N LEU A 37 0.35 -13.91 -21.61
CA LEU A 37 1.26 -13.74 -22.74
C LEU A 37 2.51 -12.95 -22.35
N LYS A 38 2.34 -11.85 -21.60
CA LYS A 38 3.45 -11.02 -21.12
C LYS A 38 4.37 -11.79 -20.15
N VAL A 39 3.80 -12.60 -19.26
CA VAL A 39 4.56 -13.47 -18.35
C VAL A 39 5.33 -14.54 -19.12
N VAL A 40 4.70 -15.19 -20.09
CA VAL A 40 5.35 -16.21 -20.95
C VAL A 40 6.49 -15.58 -21.74
N LEU A 41 6.28 -14.40 -22.34
CA LEU A 41 7.34 -13.68 -23.05
C LEU A 41 8.52 -13.37 -22.13
N TRP A 42 8.26 -12.90 -20.91
CA TRP A 42 9.29 -12.67 -19.90
C TRP A 42 10.04 -13.96 -19.53
N CYS A 43 9.33 -15.09 -19.36
CA CYS A 43 9.94 -16.40 -19.12
C CYS A 43 10.83 -16.87 -20.28
N LEU A 44 10.46 -16.59 -21.53
CA LEU A 44 11.30 -16.91 -22.69
C LEU A 44 12.59 -16.09 -22.70
N VAL A 45 12.51 -14.80 -22.37
CA VAL A 45 13.71 -13.95 -22.23
C VAL A 45 14.58 -14.46 -21.08
N MET A 46 14.01 -14.80 -19.93
CA MET A 46 14.71 -15.46 -18.82
C MET A 46 15.45 -16.73 -19.29
N ALA A 47 14.76 -17.62 -20.00
CA ALA A 47 15.32 -18.86 -20.50
C ALA A 47 16.47 -18.63 -21.51
N LEU A 48 16.35 -17.61 -22.36
CA LEU A 48 17.42 -17.18 -23.25
C LEU A 48 18.65 -16.78 -22.44
N PHE A 49 18.53 -15.91 -21.44
CA PHE A 49 19.67 -15.49 -20.61
C PHE A 49 20.30 -16.62 -19.80
N ILE A 50 19.54 -17.64 -19.40
CA ILE A 50 20.08 -18.86 -18.79
C ILE A 50 21.00 -19.60 -19.77
N ALA A 51 20.63 -19.69 -21.04
CA ALA A 51 21.47 -20.31 -22.07
C ALA A 51 22.77 -19.52 -22.33
N PHE A 52 22.77 -18.21 -22.06
CA PHE A 52 23.97 -17.37 -22.12
C PHE A 52 24.85 -17.46 -20.85
N GLU A 53 24.56 -18.35 -19.89
CA GLU A 53 25.22 -18.46 -18.57
C GLU A 53 25.10 -17.20 -17.69
N PHE A 54 24.36 -16.18 -18.12
CA PHE A 54 24.10 -14.94 -17.38
C PHE A 54 22.71 -14.88 -16.72
N GLY A 55 22.01 -16.02 -16.64
CA GLY A 55 20.64 -16.10 -16.14
C GLY A 55 20.45 -15.56 -14.72
N ALA A 56 21.43 -15.78 -13.83
CA ALA A 56 21.36 -15.30 -12.45
C ALA A 56 21.34 -13.77 -12.35
N VAL A 57 22.11 -13.07 -13.19
CA VAL A 57 22.16 -11.60 -13.20
C VAL A 57 20.81 -11.03 -13.67
N PHE A 58 20.27 -11.60 -14.74
CA PHE A 58 18.96 -11.21 -15.26
C PHE A 58 17.83 -11.47 -14.26
N PHE A 59 17.87 -12.60 -13.54
CA PHE A 59 16.93 -12.90 -12.46
C PHE A 59 16.94 -11.84 -11.36
N ILE A 60 18.12 -11.50 -10.84
CA ILE A 60 18.28 -10.51 -9.76
C ILE A 60 17.72 -9.15 -10.21
N ILE A 61 18.09 -8.70 -11.42
CA ILE A 61 17.57 -7.43 -11.97
C ILE A 61 16.05 -7.48 -12.11
N SER A 62 15.48 -8.61 -12.55
CA SER A 62 14.03 -8.74 -12.69
C SER A 62 13.31 -8.75 -11.35
N VAL A 63 13.88 -9.33 -10.30
CA VAL A 63 13.34 -9.27 -8.94
C VAL A 63 13.32 -7.83 -8.45
N PHE A 64 14.41 -7.08 -8.66
CA PHE A 64 14.44 -5.65 -8.35
C PHE A 64 13.40 -4.88 -9.15
N TYR A 65 13.26 -5.14 -10.45
CA TYR A 65 12.23 -4.50 -11.28
C TYR A 65 10.82 -4.76 -10.74
N PHE A 66 10.51 -6.00 -10.38
CA PHE A 66 9.23 -6.34 -9.77
C PHE A 66 9.07 -5.64 -8.41
N MET A 67 10.10 -5.65 -7.57
CA MET A 67 10.08 -4.95 -6.29
C MET A 67 9.79 -3.45 -6.50
N PHE A 68 10.51 -2.75 -7.36
CA PHE A 68 10.28 -1.32 -7.58
C PHE A 68 8.90 -1.01 -8.18
N THR A 69 8.41 -1.84 -9.12
CA THR A 69 7.08 -1.64 -9.71
C THR A 69 5.93 -2.01 -8.75
N ASN A 70 6.15 -2.94 -7.82
CA ASN A 70 5.14 -3.34 -6.82
C ASN A 70 5.19 -2.47 -5.56
N PHE A 71 6.34 -1.84 -5.28
CA PHE A 71 6.43 -0.82 -4.25
C PHE A 71 5.65 0.40 -4.72
N ARG A 72 4.39 0.41 -4.32
CA ARG A 72 3.38 1.46 -4.49
C ARG A 72 3.99 2.84 -4.78
N GLU A 73 3.97 3.28 -6.05
CA GLU A 73 4.17 4.68 -6.46
C GLU A 73 2.97 5.57 -6.10
N THR A 74 2.16 5.18 -5.11
CA THR A 74 1.10 6.05 -4.61
C THR A 74 1.79 7.18 -3.87
N GLU A 75 1.87 8.35 -4.52
CA GLU A 75 1.82 9.60 -3.78
C GLU A 75 0.69 9.45 -2.78
N LYS A 76 1.02 9.41 -1.48
CA LYS A 76 0.02 9.34 -0.43
C LYS A 76 -0.98 10.44 -0.72
N SER A 77 -2.19 10.07 -1.12
CA SER A 77 -3.25 11.06 -1.25
C SER A 77 -3.34 11.73 0.13
N PRO A 78 -3.40 13.08 0.21
CA PRO A 78 -3.34 13.79 1.50
C PRO A 78 -4.47 13.40 2.46
N ASN A 79 -5.41 12.58 2.00
CA ASN A 79 -6.56 12.08 2.73
C ASN A 79 -6.59 10.55 2.86
N GLU A 80 -5.51 9.83 2.50
CA GLU A 80 -5.40 8.40 2.76
C GLU A 80 -5.20 8.19 4.27
N LEU A 81 -6.23 7.62 4.90
CA LEU A 81 -6.23 7.26 6.31
C LEU A 81 -5.05 6.32 6.58
N SER A 82 -3.95 6.86 7.14
CA SER A 82 -2.92 5.99 7.71
C SER A 82 -3.58 5.12 8.78
N ALA A 83 -3.06 3.92 9.04
CA ALA A 83 -3.62 3.05 10.09
C ALA A 83 -3.70 3.74 11.48
N TYR A 84 -2.90 4.79 11.68
CA TYR A 84 -2.92 5.64 12.86
C TYR A 84 -4.01 6.73 12.84
N SER A 85 -4.67 7.01 11.72
CA SER A 85 -5.81 7.93 11.66
C SER A 85 -7.00 7.43 12.50
N VAL A 86 -7.19 6.11 12.57
CA VAL A 86 -8.19 5.48 13.45
C VAL A 86 -7.92 5.79 14.93
N PHE A 87 -6.66 6.03 15.29
CA PHE A 87 -6.22 6.29 16.67
C PHE A 87 -5.79 7.75 16.92
N ASN A 88 -5.63 8.55 15.88
CA ASN A 88 -5.21 9.94 15.92
C ASN A 88 -5.88 10.75 14.78
N PRO A 89 -7.18 11.05 14.93
CA PRO A 89 -7.97 11.77 13.93
C PRO A 89 -7.47 13.21 13.68
N HIS A 90 -6.74 13.78 14.64
CA HIS A 90 -6.21 15.15 14.57
C HIS A 90 -4.78 15.21 14.05
N CYS A 91 -4.17 14.06 13.68
CA CYS A 91 -2.79 13.97 13.20
C CYS A 91 -1.80 14.67 14.16
N GLU A 92 -2.06 14.63 15.47
CA GLU A 92 -1.17 15.22 16.48
C GLU A 92 0.06 14.34 16.65
N SER A 93 1.27 14.92 16.70
CA SER A 93 2.46 14.12 16.98
C SER A 93 2.28 13.44 18.34
N ILE A 94 2.51 12.12 18.39
CA ILE A 94 2.38 11.35 19.63
C ILE A 94 3.31 11.98 20.65
N LYS A 95 2.78 12.34 21.81
CA LYS A 95 3.55 12.96 22.90
C LYS A 95 4.62 11.96 23.37
N GLY A 96 5.86 12.15 22.89
CA GLY A 96 6.97 11.20 23.06
C GLY A 96 7.73 10.85 21.77
N THR A 97 7.19 11.16 20.58
CA THR A 97 7.98 11.20 19.34
C THR A 97 8.92 12.40 19.42
N LEU A 98 10.23 12.16 19.39
CA LEU A 98 11.24 13.20 19.30
C LEU A 98 10.89 14.10 18.12
N THR A 99 10.53 15.35 18.40
CA THR A 99 10.31 16.32 17.33
C THR A 99 11.65 16.58 16.67
N ALA A 100 11.68 16.74 15.34
CA ALA A 100 12.93 17.02 14.63
C ALA A 100 13.66 18.24 15.23
N GLN A 101 12.90 19.23 15.72
CA GLN A 101 13.44 20.39 16.44
C GLN A 101 14.07 20.05 17.80
N GLN A 102 13.49 19.12 18.57
CA GLN A 102 14.10 18.65 19.83
C GLN A 102 15.39 17.89 19.55
N PHE A 103 15.38 16.98 18.57
CA PHE A 103 16.57 16.22 18.16
C PHE A 103 17.68 17.14 17.67
N GLU A 104 17.35 18.14 16.85
CA GLU A 104 18.32 19.16 16.42
C GLU A 104 18.90 19.95 17.59
N ASN A 105 18.07 20.35 18.56
CA ASN A 105 18.55 21.06 19.75
C ASN A 105 19.43 20.17 20.63
N GLU A 106 19.07 18.89 20.81
CA GLU A 106 19.90 17.94 21.58
C GLU A 106 21.22 17.63 20.87
N ILE A 107 21.27 17.61 19.53
CA ILE A 107 22.53 17.46 18.80
C ILE A 107 23.36 18.75 18.85
N LYS A 108 22.72 19.91 18.67
CA LYS A 108 23.39 21.22 18.67
C LYS A 108 23.93 21.59 20.05
N PHE A 109 23.22 21.25 21.12
CA PHE A 109 23.58 21.63 22.50
C PHE A 109 24.10 20.47 23.36
N GLY A 110 23.81 19.21 23.03
CA GLY A 110 24.22 18.04 23.81
C GLY A 110 25.70 17.65 23.69
N LEU A 111 26.40 18.12 22.66
CA LEU A 111 27.86 17.92 22.52
C LEU A 111 28.68 19.16 22.93
N GLY A 112 28.04 20.29 23.28
CA GLY A 112 28.70 21.56 23.60
C GLY A 112 28.50 22.06 25.03
N GLY A 113 27.73 21.36 25.87
CA GLY A 113 27.43 21.74 27.24
C GLY A 113 28.38 21.16 28.28
N LEU A 114 29.69 21.24 28.07
CA LEU A 114 30.70 21.05 29.12
C LEU A 114 31.42 22.38 29.33
N HIS A 115 30.99 23.09 30.36
CA HIS A 115 31.85 23.97 31.14
C HIS A 115 32.13 23.26 32.46
#